data_AF-A0A6J4IGR0-F1
#
_entry.id   AF-A0A6J4IGR0-F1
#
_cell.length_a   1.000
_cell.length_b   1.000
_cell.length_c   1.000
_cell.angle_alpha   90.00
_cell.angle_beta   90.00
_cell.angle_gamma   90.00
#
_symmetry.space_group_name_H-M   'P 1'
#
loop_
_entity.id
_entity.type
_entity.pdbx_description
1 polymer ?
#
loop_
_entity_poly.entity_id
_entity_poly.type
_entity_poly.pdbx_seq_one_letter_code
_entity_poly.pdbx_strand_id
1 'polypeptide(L)'
;MDPVQLATAAVAVLAPFLSSLAQKAGSVVVDRLAEDAGAGAEKAVDALYEAVRQKFASDGDKDAEHSLEGLAAKPDSKARQAAVAEVLEEKAKADPAFAEHLAELVRSVEQDPQASQFLTQVSGNASVRNIANIGRAGDVTFR
;
A
#
# COMPACT_ATOMS: atom_id res chain seq x y z
N MET A 1 -5.25 1.56 15.52
CA MET A 1 -4.37 2.57 14.91
C MET A 1 -5.14 3.88 14.92
N ASP A 2 -4.50 5.01 15.19
CA ASP A 2 -5.16 6.30 14.98
C ASP A 2 -5.31 6.59 13.46
N PRO A 3 -6.24 7.47 13.05
CA PRO A 3 -6.53 7.70 11.63
C PRO A 3 -5.34 8.16 10.80
N VAL A 4 -4.40 8.92 11.39
CA VAL A 4 -3.20 9.42 10.72
C VAL A 4 -2.26 8.25 10.38
N GLN A 5 -2.03 7.37 11.37
CA GLN A 5 -1.22 6.17 11.19
C GLN A 5 -1.83 5.24 10.14
N LEU A 6 -3.16 5.06 10.19
CA LEU A 6 -3.86 4.20 9.26
C LEU A 6 -3.75 4.70 7.81
N ALA A 7 -3.99 5.99 7.59
CA ALA A 7 -3.89 6.61 6.27
C ALA A 7 -2.45 6.53 5.72
N THR A 8 -1.46 6.80 6.57
CA THR A 8 -0.04 6.70 6.20
C THR A 8 0.34 5.27 5.83
N ALA A 9 -0.12 4.28 6.60
CA ALA A 9 0.14 2.87 6.33
C ALA A 9 -0.52 2.41 5.02
N ALA A 10 -1.77 2.81 4.78
CA ALA A 10 -2.46 2.51 3.53
C ALA A 10 -1.71 3.07 2.32
N VAL A 11 -1.27 4.33 2.37
CA VAL A 11 -0.47 4.94 1.28
C VAL A 11 0.90 4.26 1.12
N ALA A 12 1.55 3.87 2.21
CA ALA A 12 2.84 3.18 2.18
C ALA A 12 2.76 1.80 1.49
N VAL A 13 1.59 1.15 1.55
CA VAL A 13 1.30 -0.09 0.80
C VAL A 13 0.95 0.22 -0.66
N LEU A 14 0.07 1.20 -0.89
CA LEU A 14 -0.46 1.51 -2.23
C LEU A 14 0.60 2.10 -3.17
N ALA A 15 1.48 2.98 -2.69
CA ALA A 15 2.47 3.66 -3.53
C ALA A 15 3.42 2.68 -4.25
N PRO A 16 4.14 1.76 -3.59
CA PRO A 16 4.99 0.79 -4.29
C PRO A 16 4.18 -0.13 -5.19
N PHE A 17 2.97 -0.53 -4.80
CA PHE A 17 2.09 -1.35 -5.65
C PHE A 17 1.75 -0.65 -6.96
N LEU A 18 1.32 0.61 -6.91
CA LEU A 18 1.04 1.43 -8.09
C LEU A 18 2.30 1.65 -8.94
N SER A 19 3.48 1.78 -8.32
CA SER A 19 4.76 1.84 -9.02
C SER A 19 5.06 0.54 -9.77
N SER A 20 4.83 -0.63 -9.16
CA SER A 20 4.97 -1.93 -9.82
C SER A 20 4.06 -2.04 -11.05
N LEU A 21 2.80 -1.63 -10.91
CA LEU A 21 1.84 -1.63 -12.02
C LEU A 21 2.28 -0.68 -13.14
N ALA A 22 2.72 0.53 -12.80
CA ALA A 22 3.21 1.49 -13.80
C ALA A 22 4.42 0.95 -14.58
N GLN A 23 5.32 0.21 -13.92
CA GLN A 23 6.47 -0.44 -14.54
C GLN A 23 6.08 -1.62 -15.43
N LYS A 24 5.09 -2.44 -15.02
CA LYS A 24 4.62 -3.60 -15.80
C LYS A 24 3.75 -3.19 -17.00
N ALA A 25 2.91 -2.17 -16.84
CA ALA A 25 1.88 -1.81 -17.82
C ALA A 25 2.34 -0.79 -18.87
N GLY A 26 3.38 0.01 -18.60
CA GLY A 26 3.76 1.11 -19.47
C GLY A 26 2.70 2.22 -19.45
N SER A 27 2.92 3.22 -18.60
CA SER A 27 2.19 4.51 -18.55
C SER A 27 0.68 4.50 -18.23
N VAL A 28 -0.02 3.36 -18.26
CA VAL A 28 -1.47 3.28 -17.97
C VAL A 28 -1.75 2.23 -16.90
N VAL A 29 -1.96 2.68 -15.66
CA VAL A 29 -2.22 1.82 -14.49
C VAL A 29 -3.71 1.47 -14.35
N VAL A 30 -4.59 2.32 -14.89
CA VAL A 30 -6.04 2.29 -14.57
C VAL A 30 -6.77 1.09 -15.17
N ASP A 31 -6.38 0.63 -16.37
CA ASP A 31 -7.12 -0.43 -17.08
C ASP A 31 -6.67 -1.86 -16.72
N ARG A 32 -5.50 -2.05 -16.10
CA ARG A 32 -4.87 -3.37 -15.87
C ARG A 32 -5.12 -4.00 -14.51
N LEU A 33 -5.59 -3.25 -13.51
CA LEU A 33 -5.98 -3.83 -12.21
C LEU A 33 -7.02 -4.95 -12.37
N ALA A 34 -7.83 -4.92 -13.44
CA ALA A 34 -8.83 -5.94 -13.72
C ALA A 34 -8.28 -7.21 -14.40
N GLU A 35 -7.13 -7.15 -15.08
CA GLU A 35 -6.64 -8.24 -15.95
C GLU A 35 -5.48 -9.05 -15.35
N ASP A 36 -4.67 -8.45 -14.48
CA ASP A 36 -3.42 -9.03 -13.97
C ASP A 36 -3.51 -9.43 -12.48
N ALA A 37 -4.69 -9.85 -11.97
CA ALA A 37 -4.86 -10.36 -10.60
C ALA A 37 -4.17 -11.74 -10.40
N GLY A 38 -2.84 -11.76 -10.49
CA GLY A 38 -1.99 -12.92 -10.43
C GLY A 38 -1.53 -13.23 -9.00
N ALA A 39 -1.95 -14.40 -8.50
CA ALA A 39 -1.40 -15.10 -7.33
C ALA A 39 -1.22 -14.28 -6.01
N GLY A 40 -2.21 -14.41 -5.12
CA GLY A 40 -2.05 -14.28 -3.66
C GLY A 40 -1.77 -12.88 -3.11
N ALA A 41 -0.53 -12.41 -3.29
CA ALA A 41 0.00 -11.15 -2.76
C ALA A 41 -0.69 -9.91 -3.35
N GLU A 42 -0.99 -9.93 -4.65
CA GLU A 42 -1.62 -8.79 -5.34
C GLU A 42 -3.06 -8.59 -4.86
N LYS A 43 -3.78 -9.66 -4.47
CA LYS A 43 -5.20 -9.59 -4.07
C LYS A 43 -5.47 -8.74 -2.83
N ALA A 44 -4.63 -8.82 -1.81
CA ALA A 44 -4.83 -8.06 -0.58
C ALA A 44 -4.58 -6.55 -0.81
N VAL A 45 -3.60 -6.23 -1.66
CA VAL A 45 -3.29 -4.84 -2.03
C VAL A 45 -4.31 -4.29 -3.03
N ASP A 46 -4.80 -5.11 -3.95
CA ASP A 46 -5.93 -4.80 -4.85
C ASP A 46 -7.18 -4.46 -4.04
N ALA A 47 -7.51 -5.28 -3.05
CA ALA A 47 -8.65 -5.04 -2.17
C ALA A 47 -8.51 -3.71 -1.40
N LEU A 48 -7.29 -3.38 -0.95
CA LEU A 48 -6.99 -2.09 -0.33
C LEU A 48 -7.21 -0.93 -1.31
N TYR A 49 -6.70 -1.03 -2.54
CA TYR A 49 -6.88 0.00 -3.56
C TYR A 49 -8.35 0.21 -3.92
N GLU A 50 -9.08 -0.89 -4.17
CA GLU A 50 -10.49 -0.84 -4.53
C GLU A 50 -11.34 -0.30 -3.38
N ALA A 51 -11.06 -0.64 -2.12
CA ALA A 51 -11.75 -0.06 -0.98
C ALA A 51 -11.57 1.47 -0.91
N VAL A 52 -10.36 1.97 -1.13
CA VAL A 52 -10.07 3.42 -1.17
C VAL A 52 -10.77 4.10 -2.34
N ARG A 53 -10.66 3.52 -3.54
CA ARG A 53 -11.31 4.03 -4.76
C ARG A 53 -12.83 4.08 -4.61
N GLN A 54 -13.44 3.01 -4.13
CA GLN A 54 -14.88 2.92 -3.90
C GLN A 54 -15.34 3.92 -2.84
N LYS A 55 -14.55 4.13 -1.77
CA LYS A 55 -14.89 5.14 -0.77
C LYS A 55 -14.88 6.54 -1.37
N PHE A 56 -13.87 6.87 -2.17
CA PHE A 56 -13.76 8.19 -2.83
C PHE A 56 -14.89 8.43 -3.83
N ALA A 57 -15.22 7.41 -4.63
CA ALA A 57 -16.31 7.46 -5.61
C ALA A 57 -17.70 7.53 -4.94
N SER A 58 -17.92 6.79 -3.85
CA SER A 58 -19.22 6.74 -3.16
C SER A 58 -19.55 8.07 -2.47
N ASP A 59 -18.54 8.77 -1.97
CA ASP A 59 -18.70 10.11 -1.40
C ASP A 59 -18.89 11.20 -2.49
N GLY A 60 -18.70 10.86 -3.78
CA GLY A 60 -18.77 11.80 -4.90
C GLY A 60 -17.66 12.86 -4.89
N ASP A 61 -16.57 12.54 -4.20
CA ASP A 61 -15.48 13.46 -3.90
C ASP A 61 -14.45 13.46 -5.04
N LYS A 62 -14.69 14.32 -6.03
CA LYS A 62 -13.84 14.42 -7.22
C LYS A 62 -12.39 14.78 -6.90
N ASP A 63 -12.15 15.52 -5.82
CA ASP A 63 -10.80 15.90 -5.41
C ASP A 63 -10.07 14.70 -4.78
N ALA A 64 -10.79 13.86 -4.03
CA ALA A 64 -10.28 12.58 -3.55
C ALA A 64 -9.93 11.62 -4.69
N GLU A 65 -10.84 11.46 -5.67
CA GLU A 65 -10.60 10.64 -6.86
C GLU A 65 -9.36 11.13 -7.64
N HIS A 66 -9.27 12.43 -7.91
CA HIS A 66 -8.12 13.02 -8.62
C HIS A 66 -6.82 12.91 -7.81
N SER A 67 -6.89 12.95 -6.48
CA SER A 67 -5.73 12.71 -5.63
C SER A 67 -5.20 11.27 -5.78
N LEU A 68 -6.11 10.29 -5.82
CA LEU A 68 -5.76 8.89 -6.04
C LEU A 68 -5.19 8.65 -7.44
N GLU A 69 -5.78 9.24 -8.48
CA GLU A 69 -5.24 9.21 -9.85
C GLU A 69 -3.85 9.85 -9.92
N GLY A 70 -3.66 10.99 -9.24
CA GLY A 70 -2.37 11.67 -9.16
C GLY A 70 -1.29 10.82 -8.48
N LEU A 71 -1.66 10.03 -7.47
CA LEU A 71 -0.77 9.04 -6.86
C LEU A 71 -0.48 7.88 -7.82
N ALA A 72 -1.48 7.36 -8.53
CA ALA A 72 -1.27 6.30 -9.52
C ALA A 72 -0.35 6.74 -10.67
N ALA A 73 -0.44 8.00 -11.10
CA ALA A 73 0.42 8.56 -12.14
C ALA A 73 1.86 8.84 -11.66
N LYS A 74 2.03 9.21 -10.39
CA LYS A 74 3.33 9.52 -9.79
C LYS A 74 3.46 8.91 -8.39
N PRO A 75 3.60 7.57 -8.29
CA PRO A 75 3.57 6.85 -7.02
C PRO A 75 4.72 7.25 -6.09
N ASP A 76 5.88 7.65 -6.64
CA ASP A 76 7.04 8.07 -5.86
C ASP A 76 6.95 9.52 -5.35
N SER A 77 5.93 10.28 -5.76
CA SER A 77 5.77 11.67 -5.35
C SER A 77 5.31 11.77 -3.91
N LYS A 78 6.20 12.24 -3.02
CA LYS A 78 5.87 12.48 -1.61
C LYS A 78 4.70 13.44 -1.42
N ALA A 79 4.55 14.44 -2.29
CA ALA A 79 3.41 15.35 -2.26
C ALA A 79 2.09 14.62 -2.58
N ARG A 80 2.08 13.71 -3.57
CA ARG A 80 0.89 12.92 -3.92
C ARG A 80 0.55 11.88 -2.85
N GLN A 81 1.57 11.25 -2.26
CA GLN A 81 1.40 10.36 -1.12
C GLN A 81 0.75 11.09 0.07
N ALA A 82 1.25 12.29 0.40
CA ALA A 82 0.69 13.10 1.49
C ALA A 82 -0.75 13.52 1.21
N ALA A 83 -1.07 13.95 -0.02
CA ALA A 83 -2.44 14.34 -0.39
C ALA A 83 -3.44 13.19 -0.23
N VAL A 84 -3.11 11.98 -0.69
CA VAL A 84 -3.99 10.81 -0.50
C VAL A 84 -4.09 10.43 0.98
N ALA A 85 -3.00 10.54 1.75
CA ALA A 85 -3.02 10.27 3.18
C ALA A 85 -3.92 11.25 3.95
N GLU A 86 -3.87 12.54 3.62
CA GLU A 86 -4.72 13.57 4.22
C GLU A 86 -6.21 13.29 3.95
N VAL A 87 -6.56 12.99 2.71
CA VAL A 87 -7.94 12.62 2.34
C VAL A 87 -8.37 11.35 3.07
N LEU A 88 -7.54 10.30 3.09
CA LEU A 88 -7.85 9.05 3.80
C LEU A 88 -8.04 9.26 5.30
N GLU A 89 -7.22 10.11 5.91
CA GLU A 89 -7.36 10.48 7.32
C GLU A 89 -8.72 11.15 7.58
N GLU A 90 -9.12 12.11 6.75
CA GLU A 90 -10.42 12.77 6.87
C GLU A 90 -11.56 11.77 6.70
N LYS A 91 -11.50 10.88 5.71
CA LYS A 91 -12.52 9.84 5.49
C LYS A 91 -12.58 8.86 6.67
N ALA A 92 -11.43 8.43 7.19
CA ALA A 92 -11.36 7.52 8.34
C ALA A 92 -11.87 8.17 9.64
N LYS A 93 -11.70 9.49 9.81
CA LYS A 93 -12.29 10.24 10.93
C LYS A 93 -13.80 10.39 10.80
N ALA A 94 -14.29 10.63 9.58
CA ALA A 94 -15.70 10.83 9.31
C ALA A 94 -16.51 9.52 9.33
N ASP A 95 -15.88 8.40 8.97
CA ASP A 95 -16.50 7.09 8.83
C ASP A 95 -15.69 6.02 9.59
N PRO A 96 -16.05 5.73 10.86
CA PRO A 96 -15.37 4.72 11.66
C PRO A 96 -15.44 3.30 11.07
N ALA A 97 -16.52 2.96 10.37
CA ALA A 97 -16.65 1.64 9.74
C ALA A 97 -15.67 1.50 8.57
N PHE A 98 -15.50 2.56 7.78
CA PHE A 98 -14.45 2.61 6.77
C PHE A 98 -13.05 2.52 7.40
N ALA A 99 -12.80 3.21 8.52
CA ALA A 99 -11.52 3.12 9.21
C ALA A 99 -11.20 1.69 9.71
N GLU A 100 -12.19 1.00 10.26
CA GLU A 100 -12.03 -0.40 10.69
C GLU A 100 -11.73 -1.31 9.49
N HIS A 101 -12.50 -1.20 8.42
CA HIS A 101 -12.29 -1.97 7.21
C HIS A 101 -10.91 -1.71 6.58
N LEU A 102 -10.50 -0.45 6.51
CA LEU A 102 -9.19 -0.05 6.01
C LEU A 102 -8.06 -0.63 6.87
N ALA A 103 -8.22 -0.64 8.20
CA ALA A 103 -7.24 -1.22 9.12
C ALA A 103 -7.12 -2.74 8.97
N GLU A 104 -8.22 -3.43 8.71
CA GLU A 104 -8.22 -4.87 8.40
C GLU A 104 -7.46 -5.17 7.11
N LEU A 105 -7.69 -4.37 6.06
CA LEU A 105 -7.00 -4.53 4.77
C LEU A 105 -5.50 -4.28 4.91
N VAL A 106 -5.09 -3.19 5.57
CA VAL A 106 -3.68 -2.90 5.87
C VAL A 106 -3.04 -4.06 6.64
N ARG A 107 -3.71 -4.54 7.71
CA ARG A 107 -3.21 -5.67 8.48
C ARG A 107 -3.13 -6.95 7.66
N SER A 108 -4.09 -7.22 6.78
CA SER A 108 -4.07 -8.38 5.90
C SER A 108 -2.85 -8.36 4.98
N VAL A 109 -2.46 -7.19 4.48
CA VAL A 109 -1.24 -7.02 3.68
C VAL A 109 0.02 -7.25 4.51
N GLU A 110 0.08 -6.67 5.72
CA GLU A 110 1.23 -6.84 6.63
C GLU A 110 1.41 -8.30 7.11
N GLN A 111 0.31 -9.02 7.28
CA GLN A 111 0.31 -10.41 7.75
C GLN A 111 0.49 -11.43 6.63
N ASP A 112 0.31 -11.03 5.37
CA ASP A 112 0.58 -11.87 4.21
C ASP A 112 2.09 -11.86 3.90
N PRO A 113 2.79 -13.01 4.06
CA PRO A 113 4.21 -13.10 3.76
C PRO A 113 4.53 -12.83 2.28
N GLN A 114 3.62 -13.17 1.37
CA GLN A 114 3.81 -12.94 -0.07
C GLN A 114 3.66 -11.44 -0.38
N ALA A 115 2.67 -10.77 0.21
CA ALA A 115 2.50 -9.32 0.04
C ALA A 115 3.67 -8.54 0.65
N SER A 116 4.15 -8.96 1.83
CA SER A 116 5.35 -8.39 2.47
C SER A 116 6.61 -8.57 1.62
N GLN A 117 6.80 -9.75 1.02
CA GLN A 117 7.91 -10.00 0.10
C GLN A 117 7.81 -9.16 -1.17
N PHE A 118 6.61 -9.04 -1.75
CA PHE A 118 6.35 -8.18 -2.91
C PHE A 118 6.68 -6.71 -2.62
N LEU A 119 6.18 -6.16 -1.51
CA LEU A 119 6.47 -4.79 -1.10
C LEU A 119 7.97 -4.57 -0.89
N THR A 120 8.66 -5.55 -0.29
CA THR A 120 10.12 -5.51 -0.13
C THR A 120 10.84 -5.54 -1.49
N GLN A 121 10.37 -6.33 -2.45
CA GLN A 121 10.98 -6.42 -3.78
C GLN A 121 10.79 -5.14 -4.60
N VAL A 122 9.58 -4.57 -4.58
CA VAL A 122 9.25 -3.37 -5.37
C VAL A 122 9.78 -2.10 -4.72
N SER A 123 9.71 -1.99 -3.40
CA SER A 123 10.34 -0.88 -2.66
C SER A 123 11.87 -1.03 -2.59
N GLY A 124 12.41 -2.24 -2.81
CA GLY A 124 13.77 -2.65 -2.50
C GLY A 124 14.86 -2.32 -3.51
N ASN A 125 14.56 -1.61 -4.61
CA ASN A 125 15.62 -0.90 -5.35
C ASN A 125 16.17 0.31 -4.57
N ALA A 126 15.60 0.63 -3.40
CA ALA A 126 16.25 1.43 -2.36
C ALA A 126 16.85 0.53 -1.26
N SER A 127 18.03 -0.03 -1.54
CA SER A 127 19.01 -0.54 -0.55
C SER A 127 18.46 -1.34 0.64
N VAL A 128 18.04 -2.59 0.43
CA VAL A 128 18.02 -3.58 1.52
C VAL A 128 19.45 -4.11 1.76
N ARG A 129 20.28 -3.25 2.35
CA ARG A 129 21.51 -3.66 3.05
C ARG A 129 21.17 -3.60 4.53
N ASN A 130 21.10 -4.76 5.18
CA ASN A 130 20.79 -5.00 6.61
C ASN A 130 19.32 -5.30 6.94
N ILE A 131 18.85 -6.49 6.57
CA ILE A 131 18.01 -7.24 7.50
C ILE A 131 18.93 -8.28 8.17
N ALA A 132 19.34 -7.90 9.37
CA ALA A 132 19.92 -8.69 10.43
C ALA A 132 19.76 -10.22 10.30
N ASN A 133 20.87 -10.90 10.01
CA ASN A 133 21.20 -12.17 10.64
C ASN A 133 21.39 -11.91 12.15
N ILE A 134 20.30 -11.83 12.92
CA ILE A 134 20.37 -11.92 14.38
C ILE A 134 19.46 -13.08 14.79
N GLY A 135 20.04 -14.27 14.65
CA GLY A 135 19.46 -15.54 15.07
C GLY A 135 20.55 -16.44 15.64
N ARG A 136 21.04 -16.08 16.82
CA ARG A 136 21.67 -16.96 17.82
C ARG A 136 23.02 -17.60 17.42
N ALA A 137 24.11 -16.92 17.76
CA ALA A 137 25.40 -17.57 18.00
C ALA A 137 25.25 -18.49 19.22
N GLY A 138 25.01 -19.78 18.98
CA GLY A 138 25.12 -20.83 19.97
C GLY A 138 26.60 -21.22 20.11
N ASP A 139 27.20 -20.73 21.18
CA ASP A 139 28.35 -21.28 21.92
C ASP A 139 29.41 -22.10 21.14
N VAL A 140 30.57 -21.49 20.88
CA VAL A 140 31.79 -22.22 20.53
C VAL A 140 32.45 -22.67 21.82
N THR A 141 32.20 -23.91 22.22
CA THR A 141 33.00 -24.58 23.25
C THR A 141 34.39 -24.87 22.68
N PHE A 142 35.40 -24.14 23.15
CA PHE A 142 36.80 -24.51 22.93
C PHE A 142 37.16 -25.65 23.88
N ARG A 143 37.56 -26.79 23.32
CA ARG A 143 38.18 -27.91 24.03
C ARG A 143 39.67 -27.68 24.20
#